data_AF-A0A7L2QUJ8-F1
#
_entry.id   AF-A0A7L2QUJ8-F1
#
_cell.length_a   1.000
_cell.length_b   1.000
_cell.length_c   1.000
_cell.angle_alpha   90.00
_cell.angle_beta   90.00
_cell.angle_gamma   90.00
#
_symmetry.space_group_name_H-M   'P 1'
#
loop_
_entity.id
_entity.type
_entity.pdbx_description
1 polymer ?
#
loop_
_entity_poly.entity_id
_entity_poly.type
_entity_poly.pdbx_seq_one_letter_code
_entity_poly.pdbx_strand_id
1 'polypeptide(L)'
;MPPAVTDSLDIWAVDSQIGADGSISVDFLLPTGIYINLDVPRDATISQIKQLLWKQAHSYPLFHLLMEIDSYMFSCVNQTAVHEELEDETRRLCDVRPFLPVLKLVTRNCDPGEKLDSKIGVLIGKG
;
A
#
# COMPACT_ATOMS: atom_id res chain seq x y z
N MET A 1 -16.19 20.04 26.29
CA MET A 1 -15.06 19.68 25.41
C MET A 1 -15.40 20.18 24.02
N PRO A 2 -14.50 20.91 23.32
CA PRO A 2 -14.71 21.16 21.90
C PRO A 2 -14.58 19.83 21.14
N PRO A 3 -15.30 19.64 20.01
CA PRO A 3 -15.14 18.45 19.19
C PRO A 3 -13.69 18.36 18.73
N ALA A 4 -13.09 17.18 18.84
CA ALA A 4 -11.82 16.90 18.21
C ALA A 4 -11.99 17.23 16.73
N VAL A 5 -11.18 18.14 16.22
CA VAL A 5 -11.05 18.40 14.79
C VAL A 5 -10.74 17.05 14.14
N THR A 6 -11.74 16.47 13.47
CA THR A 6 -11.55 15.29 12.63
C THR A 6 -10.51 15.69 11.61
N ASP A 7 -9.39 14.97 11.58
CA ASP A 7 -8.25 15.26 10.72
C ASP A 7 -8.73 15.46 9.28
N SER A 8 -8.81 16.72 8.82
CA SER A 8 -9.38 17.10 7.52
C SER A 8 -8.59 16.55 6.33
N LEU A 9 -7.52 15.80 6.58
CA LEU A 9 -6.61 15.20 5.63
C LEU A 9 -6.73 13.67 5.56
N ASP A 10 -7.63 13.06 6.32
CA ASP A 10 -7.83 11.60 6.31
C ASP A 10 -8.52 11.16 5.01
N ILE A 11 -7.72 10.87 3.98
CA ILE A 11 -8.16 10.40 2.65
C ILE A 11 -9.07 9.15 2.74
N TRP A 12 -8.97 8.42 3.85
CA TRP A 12 -9.76 7.21 4.12
C TRP A 12 -11.02 7.48 4.94
N ALA A 13 -11.30 8.72 5.37
CA ALA A 13 -12.57 9.06 5.98
C ALA A 13 -13.73 8.80 5.00
N VAL A 14 -14.92 8.50 5.53
CA VAL A 14 -16.10 8.19 4.70
C VAL A 14 -16.56 9.40 3.88
N ASP A 15 -16.24 10.61 4.34
CA ASP A 15 -16.58 11.90 3.73
C ASP A 15 -15.49 12.47 2.81
N SER A 16 -14.40 11.71 2.57
CA SER A 16 -13.33 12.16 1.68
C SER A 16 -13.81 12.20 0.23
N GLN A 17 -13.25 13.13 -0.57
CA GLN A 17 -13.58 13.36 -1.98
C GLN A 17 -13.09 12.18 -2.86
N ILE A 18 -13.67 11.01 -2.65
CA ILE A 18 -13.41 9.79 -3.40
C ILE A 18 -14.13 9.91 -4.76
N GLY A 19 -13.57 9.32 -5.82
CA GLY A 19 -14.23 9.25 -7.12
C GLY A 19 -15.63 8.66 -7.00
N ALA A 20 -16.54 9.00 -7.94
CA ALA A 20 -17.93 8.52 -7.92
C ALA A 20 -18.04 6.98 -7.94
N ASP A 21 -16.97 6.30 -8.36
CA ASP A 21 -16.80 4.85 -8.43
C ASP A 21 -16.14 4.23 -7.18
N GLY A 22 -15.78 5.04 -6.18
CA GLY A 22 -15.12 4.55 -4.95
C GLY A 22 -13.62 4.30 -5.10
N SER A 23 -13.01 4.71 -6.22
CA SER A 23 -11.59 4.55 -6.48
C SER A 23 -10.75 5.69 -5.89
N ILE A 24 -9.50 5.38 -5.56
CA ILE A 24 -8.49 6.32 -5.07
C ILE A 24 -7.30 6.26 -6.01
N SER A 25 -6.79 7.42 -6.39
CA SER A 25 -5.54 7.54 -7.16
C SER A 25 -4.36 7.20 -6.26
N VAL A 26 -3.64 6.13 -6.61
CA VAL A 26 -2.51 5.59 -5.85
C VAL A 26 -1.23 5.70 -6.68
N ASP A 27 -0.18 6.20 -6.04
CA ASP A 27 1.17 6.30 -6.58
C ASP A 27 1.96 5.02 -6.30
N PHE A 28 2.50 4.42 -7.35
CA PHE A 28 3.31 3.22 -7.28
C PHE A 28 4.77 3.53 -7.59
N LEU A 29 5.64 3.16 -6.67
CA LEU A 29 7.09 3.33 -6.80
C LEU A 29 7.74 1.97 -7.04
N LEU A 30 8.21 1.74 -8.26
CA LEU A 30 8.86 0.48 -8.64
C LEU A 30 10.35 0.50 -8.27
N PRO A 31 10.97 -0.69 -8.04
CA PRO A 31 12.39 -0.81 -7.71
C PRO A 31 13.31 -0.35 -8.85
N THR A 32 12.80 -0.29 -10.08
CA THR A 32 13.50 0.24 -11.25
C THR A 32 13.58 1.77 -11.29
N GLY A 33 12.95 2.46 -10.33
CA GLY A 33 12.82 3.92 -10.30
C GLY A 33 11.65 4.46 -11.13
N ILE A 34 10.82 3.57 -11.70
CA ILE A 34 9.62 3.95 -12.44
C ILE A 34 8.50 4.32 -11.47
N TYR A 35 7.81 5.43 -11.78
CA TYR A 35 6.61 5.88 -11.12
C TYR A 35 5.39 5.59 -11.99
N ILE A 36 4.34 5.05 -11.38
CA ILE A 36 3.06 4.75 -12.05
C ILE A 36 1.93 5.26 -11.14
N ASN A 37 1.00 6.04 -11.67
CA ASN A 37 -0.22 6.42 -10.96
C ASN A 37 -1.40 5.60 -11.51
N LEU A 38 -2.20 4.99 -10.64
CA LEU A 38 -3.38 4.21 -11.02
C LEU A 38 -4.56 4.52 -10.09
N ASP A 39 -5.76 4.56 -10.65
CA ASP A 39 -6.98 4.54 -9.86
C ASP A 39 -7.27 3.11 -9.39
N VAL A 40 -7.44 2.96 -8.09
CA VAL A 40 -7.58 1.67 -7.41
C VAL A 40 -8.86 1.66 -6.58
N PRO A 41 -9.72 0.63 -6.71
CA PRO A 41 -10.88 0.49 -5.86
C PRO A 41 -10.46 0.41 -4.39
N ARG A 42 -11.08 1.22 -3.55
CA ARG A 42 -10.74 1.32 -2.13
C ARG A 42 -10.86 -0.02 -1.39
N ASP A 43 -11.76 -0.89 -1.82
CA ASP A 43 -12.02 -2.22 -1.25
C ASP A 43 -11.21 -3.35 -1.91
N ALA A 44 -10.39 -3.04 -2.92
CA ALA A 44 -9.51 -4.03 -3.55
C ALA A 44 -8.47 -4.56 -2.56
N THR A 45 -8.20 -5.86 -2.63
CA THR A 45 -7.13 -6.48 -1.84
C THR A 45 -5.77 -6.08 -2.38
N ILE A 46 -4.76 -6.05 -1.51
CA ILE A 46 -3.37 -5.77 -1.90
C ILE A 46 -2.91 -6.71 -3.04
N SER A 47 -3.33 -7.97 -3.04
CA SER A 47 -3.05 -8.92 -4.13
C SER A 47 -3.67 -8.47 -5.46
N GLN A 48 -4.95 -8.06 -5.46
CA GLN A 48 -5.63 -7.54 -6.66
C GLN A 48 -4.94 -6.28 -7.20
N ILE A 49 -4.53 -5.39 -6.29
CA ILE A 49 -3.81 -4.16 -6.63
C ILE A 49 -2.46 -4.49 -7.28
N LYS A 50 -1.75 -5.49 -6.76
CA LYS A 50 -0.48 -5.94 -7.32
C LYS A 50 -0.65 -6.46 -8.75
N GLN A 51 -1.72 -7.21 -9.02
CA GLN A 51 -2.05 -7.68 -10.37
C GLN A 51 -2.38 -6.52 -11.34
N LEU A 52 -3.15 -5.52 -10.87
CA LEU A 52 -3.43 -4.31 -11.64
C LEU A 52 -2.14 -3.56 -12.00
N LEU A 53 -1.26 -3.36 -11.01
CA LEU A 53 0.03 -2.72 -11.22
C LEU A 53 0.87 -3.49 -12.24
N TRP A 54 0.96 -4.81 -12.12
CA TRP A 54 1.77 -5.62 -13.03
C TRP A 54 1.32 -5.51 -14.47
N LYS A 55 0.00 -5.63 -14.68
CA LYS A 55 -0.61 -5.45 -16.01
C LYS A 55 -0.26 -4.09 -16.60
N GLN A 56 -0.29 -3.02 -15.79
CA GLN A 56 0.08 -1.69 -16.26
C GLN A 56 1.58 -1.56 -16.52
N ALA A 57 2.42 -2.07 -15.62
CA ALA A 57 3.87 -1.94 -15.67
C ALA A 57 4.49 -2.54 -16.93
N HIS A 58 3.85 -3.55 -17.56
CA HIS A 58 4.28 -4.10 -18.86
C HIS A 58 4.40 -3.05 -19.98
N SER A 59 3.66 -1.94 -19.87
CA SER A 59 3.72 -0.83 -20.84
C SER A 59 4.82 0.19 -20.56
N TYR A 60 5.51 0.08 -19.40
CA TYR A 60 6.52 1.03 -18.95
C TYR A 60 7.93 0.54 -19.30
N PRO A 61 8.89 1.46 -19.51
CA PRO A 61 10.28 1.10 -19.73
C PRO A 61 10.85 0.36 -18.51
N LEU A 62 11.93 -0.41 -18.74
CA LEU A 62 12.64 -1.17 -17.72
C LEU A 62 11.82 -2.29 -17.05
N PHE A 63 10.60 -2.59 -17.52
CA PHE A 63 9.80 -3.70 -17.01
C PHE A 63 10.56 -5.04 -17.02
N HIS A 64 11.37 -5.28 -18.06
CA HIS A 64 12.19 -6.49 -18.18
C HIS A 64 13.26 -6.66 -17.06
N LEU A 65 13.50 -5.64 -16.23
CA LEU A 65 14.40 -5.71 -15.07
C LEU A 65 13.69 -6.14 -13.78
N LEU A 66 12.35 -6.21 -13.79
CA LEU A 66 11.59 -6.73 -12.65
C LEU A 66 11.69 -8.26 -12.61
N MET A 67 11.75 -8.80 -11.38
CA MET A 67 11.57 -10.23 -11.13
C MET A 67 10.09 -10.63 -11.28
N GLU A 68 9.77 -11.89 -11.01
CA GLU A 68 8.37 -12.35 -10.93
C GLU A 68 7.58 -11.56 -9.89
N ILE A 69 6.28 -11.36 -10.15
CA ILE A 69 5.34 -10.62 -9.28
C ILE A 69 5.34 -11.10 -7.83
N ASP A 70 5.56 -12.40 -7.60
CA ASP A 70 5.55 -13.02 -6.27
C ASP A 70 6.84 -12.79 -5.48
N SER A 71 7.89 -12.30 -6.15
CA SER A 71 9.17 -11.92 -5.52
C SER A 71 9.10 -10.57 -4.83
N TYR A 72 7.96 -9.88 -4.94
CA TYR A 72 7.74 -8.55 -4.39
C TYR A 72 6.54 -8.51 -3.44
N MET A 73 6.60 -7.56 -2.52
CA MET A 73 5.47 -7.07 -1.74
C MET A 73 5.41 -5.55 -1.78
N PHE A 74 4.30 -4.98 -1.34
CA PHE A 74 4.20 -3.53 -1.17
C PHE A 74 4.70 -3.11 0.22
N SER A 75 5.21 -1.89 0.29
CA SER A 75 5.48 -1.17 1.52
C SER A 75 4.83 0.21 1.44
N CYS A 76 4.41 0.74 2.58
CA CYS A 76 3.86 2.09 2.68
C CYS A 76 4.27 2.72 4.00
N VAL A 77 4.00 4.02 4.15
CA VAL A 77 4.00 4.67 5.46
C VAL A 77 2.58 4.55 6.00
N ASN A 78 2.41 3.97 7.19
CA ASN A 78 1.11 3.85 7.83
C ASN A 78 0.72 5.13 8.59
N GLN A 79 -0.48 5.18 9.17
CA GLN A 79 -0.98 6.35 9.90
C GLN A 79 -0.13 6.75 11.12
N THR A 80 0.76 5.87 11.59
CA THR A 80 1.63 6.08 12.75
C THR A 80 3.03 6.56 12.33
N ALA A 81 3.20 6.94 11.05
CA ALA A 81 4.45 7.37 10.44
C ALA A 81 5.57 6.32 10.43
N VAL A 82 5.18 5.04 10.42
CA VAL A 82 6.10 3.89 10.36
C VAL A 82 6.04 3.26 8.97
N HIS A 83 7.19 2.82 8.47
CA HIS A 83 7.25 1.99 7.27
C HIS A 83 6.71 0.59 7.58
N GLU A 84 5.65 0.20 6.89
CA GLU A 84 5.00 -1.09 7.00
C GLU A 84 5.17 -1.87 5.70
N GLU A 85 5.62 -3.12 5.79
CA GLU A 85 5.61 -4.07 4.69
C GLU A 85 4.31 -4.89 4.72
N LEU A 86 3.60 -4.91 3.59
CA LEU A 86 2.29 -5.54 3.47
C LEU A 86 2.46 -7.01 3.07
N GLU A 87 2.87 -7.85 4.03
CA GLU A 87 3.02 -9.29 3.80
C GLU A 87 1.67 -10.00 3.54
N ASP A 88 0.63 -9.62 4.29
CA ASP A 88 -0.72 -10.14 4.12
C ASP A 88 -1.44 -9.43 2.97
N GLU A 89 -1.33 -10.03 1.78
CA GLU A 89 -1.93 -9.49 0.57
C GLU A 89 -3.46 -9.65 0.50
N THR A 90 -4.10 -10.28 1.51
CA THR A 90 -5.56 -10.42 1.58
C THR A 90 -6.25 -9.17 2.14
N ARG A 91 -5.51 -8.30 2.83
CA ARG A 91 -6.01 -7.02 3.35
C ARG A 91 -6.49 -6.13 2.21
N ARG A 92 -7.53 -5.33 2.47
CA ARG A 92 -8.01 -4.33 1.52
C ARG A 92 -7.27 -3.01 1.72
N LEU A 93 -7.14 -2.20 0.67
CA LEU A 93 -6.48 -0.91 0.75
C LEU A 93 -7.10 0.00 1.83
N CYS A 94 -8.43 -0.03 1.97
CA CYS A 94 -9.15 0.69 3.02
C CYS A 94 -8.95 0.20 4.45
N ASP A 95 -8.47 -1.03 4.63
CA ASP A 95 -8.11 -1.58 5.93
C ASP A 95 -6.62 -1.31 6.24
N VAL A 96 -5.79 -1.13 5.20
CA VAL A 96 -4.37 -0.73 5.35
C VAL A 96 -4.24 0.76 5.72
N ARG A 97 -5.03 1.62 5.07
CA ARG A 97 -5.03 3.08 5.28
C ARG A 97 -3.62 3.72 5.32
N PRO A 98 -2.81 3.60 4.25
CA PRO A 98 -1.55 4.33 4.15
C PRO A 98 -1.68 5.83 4.49
N PHE A 99 -0.70 6.43 5.15
CA PHE A 99 -0.68 7.86 5.48
C PHE A 99 -0.86 8.74 4.23
N LEU A 100 -0.25 8.33 3.12
CA LEU A 100 -0.49 8.86 1.78
C LEU A 100 -0.83 7.70 0.84
N PRO A 101 -1.57 7.91 -0.26
CA PRO A 101 -1.91 6.87 -1.22
C PRO A 101 -0.68 6.52 -2.10
N VAL A 102 0.40 6.07 -1.46
CA VAL A 102 1.67 5.74 -2.08
C VAL A 102 2.05 4.33 -1.64
N LEU A 103 2.24 3.43 -2.61
CA LEU A 103 2.70 2.06 -2.39
C LEU A 103 4.03 1.85 -3.13
N LYS A 104 5.07 1.52 -2.37
CA LYS A 104 6.38 1.18 -2.93
C LYS A 104 6.52 -0.32 -3.05
N LEU A 105 6.91 -0.79 -4.23
CA LEU A 105 7.21 -2.19 -4.47
C LEU A 105 8.62 -2.52 -3.94
N VAL A 106 8.71 -3.51 -3.04
CA VAL A 106 9.97 -3.95 -2.41
C VAL A 106 10.13 -5.46 -2.57
N THR A 107 11.37 -5.94 -2.62
CA THR A 107 11.66 -7.37 -2.71
C THR A 107 11.27 -8.06 -1.40
N ARG A 108 10.65 -9.24 -1.47
CA ARG A 108 10.40 -10.04 -0.27
C ARG A 108 11.73 -10.46 0.34
N ASN A 109 12.01 -10.03 1.57
CA ASN A 109 13.07 -10.63 2.37
C ASN A 109 12.63 -12.05 2.74
N CYS A 110 13.27 -13.06 2.13
CA CYS A 110 13.09 -14.45 2.53
C CYS A 110 14.03 -14.79 3.69
N ASP A 111 14.15 -13.89 4.68
CA ASP A 111 14.93 -14.18 5.88
C ASP A 111 13.98 -14.74 6.95
N PRO A 112 14.06 -16.05 7.27
CA PRO A 112 13.12 -16.70 8.18
C PRO A 112 13.19 -16.16 9.62
N GLY A 113 14.20 -15.33 9.95
CA GLY A 113 14.39 -14.71 11.27
C GLY A 113 13.53 -13.47 11.55
N GLU A 114 13.19 -12.65 10.53
CA GLU A 114 12.49 -11.36 10.74
C GLU A 114 10.96 -11.49 10.84
N LYS A 115 10.38 -12.65 10.48
CA LYS A 115 8.93 -12.93 10.52
C LYS A 115 8.29 -12.85 11.91
N LEU A 116 9.09 -12.75 12.97
CA LEU A 116 8.61 -12.74 14.36
C LEU A 116 8.33 -11.32 14.87
N ASP A 117 9.01 -10.29 14.36
CA ASP A 117 8.94 -8.93 14.91
C ASP A 117 7.65 -8.18 14.53
N SER A 118 7.11 -8.39 13.32
CA SER A 118 5.88 -7.73 12.84
C SER A 118 4.62 -8.10 13.63
N LYS A 119 4.55 -9.32 14.16
CA LYS A 119 3.40 -9.77 14.98
C LYS A 119 3.43 -9.21 16.39
N ILE A 120 4.59 -8.80 16.90
CA ILE A 120 4.77 -8.31 18.26
C ILE A 120 4.38 -6.83 18.36
N GLY A 121 4.69 -6.01 17.34
CA GLY A 121 4.35 -4.58 17.33
C GLY A 121 2.84 -4.29 17.38
N VAL A 122 2.06 -5.04 16.59
CA VAL A 122 0.58 -4.91 16.53
C VAL A 122 -0.07 -5.31 17.86
N LEU A 123 0.45 -6.32 18.54
CA LEU A 123 -0.10 -6.81 19.81
C LEU A 123 0.28 -5.95 21.03
N ILE A 124 1.33 -5.14 20.93
CA ILE A 124 1.82 -4.29 22.05
C ILE A 124 1.23 -2.87 22.00
N GLY A 125 0.44 -2.52 20.98
CA GLY A 125 -0.19 -1.19 20.90
C GLY A 125 0.83 -0.05 20.78
N LYS A 126 2.03 -0.35 20.25
CA LYS A 126 2.96 0.66 19.75
C LYS A 126 2.68 0.85 18.26
N GLY A 127 1.55 1.48 18.00
CA GLY A 127 1.15 2.07 16.74
C GLY A 127 0.50 3.39 17.07
#